data_AF-A0A1Q9NTM5-F1
#
_entry.id   AF-A0A1Q9NTM5-F1
#
_cell.length_a   1.000
_cell.length_b   1.000
_cell.length_c   1.000
_cell.angle_alpha   90.00
_cell.angle_beta   90.00
_cell.angle_gamma   90.00
#
_symmetry.space_group_name_H-M   'P 1'
#
loop_
_entity.id
_entity.type
_entity.pdbx_description
1 polymer ?
#
loop_
_entity_poly.entity_id
_entity_poly.type
_entity_poly.pdbx_seq_one_letter_code
_entity_poly.pdbx_strand_id
1 'polypeptide(L)'
;MYLLGHVGLTIFLLFAFQKILKTDYSKFFVFAGLGSMLPDIIDKPIGSILFGTGRWFGHSLIFLTLIFAIPFFLLKEQKYREMKIKNILTVLYIGSLAHLIEDGRGLSRNVILWPFHGSIPNGSQGDFLHGFEDTFTVFFEILGALLLVIIGLSEKWDIKQWRLLLLMMISYLLLFFITYLLIVGF
;
A
#
# COMPACT_ATOMS: atom_id res chain seq x y z
N MET A 1 2.52 -4.72 -8.53
CA MET A 1 1.45 -5.75 -8.44
C MET A 1 0.13 -5.01 -8.43
N TYR A 2 -1.01 -5.63 -8.12
CA TYR A 2 -2.26 -4.92 -7.85
C TYR A 2 -2.68 -5.12 -6.40
N LEU A 3 -3.99 -5.10 -6.15
CA LEU A 3 -4.56 -5.01 -4.83
C LEU A 3 -4.22 -6.22 -3.94
N LEU A 4 -4.50 -7.43 -4.41
CA LEU A 4 -4.39 -8.63 -3.59
C LEU A 4 -2.94 -9.00 -3.37
N GLY A 5 -2.11 -8.83 -4.40
CA GLY A 5 -0.69 -9.04 -4.34
C GLY A 5 -0.06 -8.14 -3.27
N HIS A 6 -0.29 -6.82 -3.36
CA HIS A 6 0.28 -5.87 -2.41
C HIS A 6 -0.19 -6.11 -0.99
N VAL A 7 -1.51 -6.24 -0.78
CA VAL A 7 -2.09 -6.39 0.56
C VAL A 7 -1.69 -7.73 1.18
N GLY A 8 -1.77 -8.82 0.42
CA GLY A 8 -1.49 -10.16 0.93
C GLY A 8 -0.02 -10.41 1.22
N LEU A 9 0.88 -9.98 0.33
CA LEU A 9 2.31 -10.14 0.56
C LEU A 9 2.78 -9.24 1.71
N THR A 10 2.28 -8.00 1.80
CA THR A 10 2.56 -7.12 2.94
C THR A 10 2.12 -7.72 4.27
N ILE A 11 0.90 -8.23 4.36
CA ILE A 11 0.39 -8.85 5.59
C ILE A 11 1.19 -10.12 5.94
N PHE A 12 1.61 -10.89 4.95
CA PHE A 12 2.52 -12.02 5.15
C PHE A 12 3.89 -11.60 5.69
N LEU A 13 4.49 -10.54 5.14
CA LEU A 13 5.76 -10.02 5.63
C LEU A 13 5.64 -9.55 7.08
N LEU A 14 4.57 -8.83 7.43
CA LEU A 14 4.33 -8.44 8.82
C LEU A 14 4.10 -9.65 9.73
N PHE A 15 3.38 -10.67 9.26
CA PHE A 15 3.18 -11.91 9.99
C PHE A 15 4.51 -12.63 10.26
N ALA A 16 5.36 -12.78 9.24
CA ALA A 16 6.67 -13.39 9.41
C ALA A 16 7.55 -12.59 10.38
N PHE A 17 7.57 -11.26 10.20
CA PHE A 17 8.32 -10.34 11.05
C PHE A 17 7.90 -10.42 12.52
N GLN A 18 6.59 -10.44 12.80
CA GLN A 18 6.09 -10.51 14.18
C GLN A 18 6.49 -11.83 14.87
N LYS A 19 6.53 -12.95 14.14
CA LYS A 19 6.97 -14.25 14.68
C LYS A 19 8.47 -14.25 14.96
N ILE A 20 9.27 -13.67 14.06
CA ILE A 20 10.73 -13.56 14.22
C ILE A 20 11.08 -12.68 15.42
N LEU A 21 10.45 -11.51 15.54
CA LEU A 21 10.73 -10.57 16.63
C LEU A 21 9.97 -10.84 17.93
N LYS A 22 9.11 -11.87 17.96
CA LYS A 22 8.24 -12.20 19.10
C LYS A 22 7.39 -11.02 19.58
N THR A 23 6.93 -10.20 18.64
CA THR A 23 6.00 -9.08 18.88
C THR A 23 4.59 -9.46 18.43
N ASP A 24 3.56 -8.82 18.99
CA ASP A 24 2.17 -9.02 18.56
C ASP A 24 1.65 -7.79 17.78
N TYR A 25 1.53 -7.95 16.47
CA TYR A 25 0.92 -6.98 15.56
C TYR A 25 -0.40 -7.48 14.98
N SER A 26 -0.99 -8.54 15.53
CA SER A 26 -2.11 -9.26 14.90
C SER A 26 -3.36 -8.40 14.76
N LYS A 27 -3.55 -7.44 15.67
CA LYS A 27 -4.63 -6.44 15.63
C LYS A 27 -4.43 -5.35 14.56
N PHE A 28 -3.22 -5.25 14.00
CA PHE A 28 -2.81 -4.19 13.09
C PHE A 28 -2.60 -4.66 11.65
N PHE A 29 -2.83 -5.94 11.32
CA PHE A 29 -2.65 -6.46 9.96
C PHE A 29 -3.45 -5.69 8.91
N VAL A 30 -4.72 -5.38 9.18
CA VAL A 30 -5.55 -4.62 8.23
C VAL A 30 -4.98 -3.22 7.98
N PHE A 31 -4.39 -2.58 8.99
CA PHE A 31 -3.71 -1.30 8.83
C PHE A 31 -2.39 -1.44 8.04
N ALA A 32 -1.68 -2.56 8.16
CA ALA A 32 -0.53 -2.82 7.30
C ALA A 32 -0.95 -2.95 5.82
N GLY A 33 -2.05 -3.68 5.56
CA GLY A 33 -2.65 -3.74 4.22
C GLY A 33 -3.12 -2.37 3.71
N LEU A 34 -3.67 -1.51 4.59
CA LEU A 34 -3.96 -0.13 4.21
C LEU A 34 -2.67 0.62 3.84
N GLY A 35 -1.60 0.42 4.60
CA GLY A 35 -0.29 1.03 4.38
C GLY A 35 0.30 0.67 3.02
N SER A 36 0.15 -0.58 2.58
CA SER A 36 0.60 -0.99 1.24
C SER A 36 -0.23 -0.35 0.14
N MET A 37 -1.50 -0.05 0.38
CA MET A 37 -2.35 0.60 -0.63
C MET A 37 -2.15 2.11 -0.71
N LEU A 38 -1.57 2.75 0.31
CA LEU A 38 -1.44 4.21 0.37
C LEU A 38 -0.71 4.83 -0.84
N PRO A 39 0.46 4.31 -1.29
CA PRO A 39 1.14 4.87 -2.46
C PRO A 39 0.24 4.95 -3.69
N ASP A 40 -0.48 3.87 -3.96
CA ASP A 40 -1.41 3.76 -5.09
C ASP A 40 -2.65 4.64 -4.94
N ILE A 41 -3.23 4.71 -3.73
CA ILE A 41 -4.40 5.55 -3.44
C ILE A 41 -4.08 7.03 -3.71
N ILE A 42 -2.83 7.44 -3.49
CA ILE A 42 -2.39 8.81 -3.73
C ILE A 42 -2.03 9.02 -5.20
N ASP A 43 -1.14 8.19 -5.74
CA ASP A 43 -0.52 8.44 -7.03
C ASP A 43 -1.43 8.09 -8.20
N LYS A 44 -2.27 7.05 -8.09
CA LYS A 44 -3.15 6.67 -9.21
C LYS A 44 -4.17 7.76 -9.52
N PRO A 45 -4.92 8.34 -8.56
CA PRO A 45 -5.83 9.45 -8.85
C PRO A 45 -5.07 10.73 -9.17
N ILE A 46 -4.19 11.19 -8.28
CA ILE A 46 -3.60 12.53 -8.37
C ILE A 46 -2.51 12.55 -9.45
N GLY A 47 -1.61 11.57 -9.41
CA GLY A 47 -0.51 11.48 -10.35
C GLY A 47 -1.00 11.29 -11.79
N SER A 48 -2.00 10.45 -12.00
CA SER A 48 -2.49 10.21 -13.37
C SER A 48 -3.26 11.40 -13.93
N ILE A 49 -4.05 12.11 -13.10
CA ILE A 49 -4.78 13.31 -13.53
C ILE A 49 -3.84 14.48 -13.80
N LEU A 50 -2.83 14.71 -12.93
CA LEU A 50 -1.97 15.89 -13.03
C LEU A 50 -0.73 15.69 -13.90
N PHE A 51 -0.16 14.49 -13.91
CA PHE A 51 1.14 14.20 -14.53
C PHE A 51 1.07 13.06 -15.56
N GLY A 52 -0.11 12.47 -15.81
CA GLY A 52 -0.26 11.35 -16.73
C GLY A 52 0.45 10.08 -16.29
N THR A 53 0.77 9.95 -14.99
CA THR A 53 1.48 8.79 -14.44
C THR A 53 0.90 8.32 -13.11
N GLY A 54 0.73 7.00 -12.93
CA GLY A 54 0.31 6.41 -11.67
C GLY A 54 1.40 6.34 -10.59
N ARG A 55 2.57 6.97 -10.83
CA ARG A 55 3.76 6.89 -9.97
C ARG A 55 4.36 8.27 -9.75
N TRP A 56 4.23 8.80 -8.54
CA TRP A 56 4.63 10.14 -8.16
C TRP A 56 5.11 10.23 -6.70
N PHE A 57 4.29 10.79 -5.81
CA PHE A 57 4.69 11.17 -4.45
C PHE A 57 4.59 9.97 -3.52
N GLY A 58 3.51 9.20 -3.59
CA GLY A 58 3.32 7.97 -2.82
C GLY A 58 4.44 6.94 -3.03
N HIS A 59 5.02 6.89 -4.22
CA HIS A 59 6.14 6.01 -4.57
C HIS A 59 7.52 6.63 -4.35
N SER A 60 7.62 7.72 -3.58
CA SER A 60 8.88 8.40 -3.28
C SER A 60 9.40 8.09 -1.87
N LEU A 61 10.72 8.20 -1.68
CA LEU A 61 11.33 8.09 -0.35
C LEU A 61 10.90 9.23 0.58
N ILE A 62 10.55 10.41 0.06
CA ILE A 62 10.08 11.51 0.89
C ILE A 62 8.72 11.18 1.53
N PHE A 63 7.80 10.56 0.79
CA PHE A 63 6.53 10.09 1.35
C PHE A 63 6.76 9.06 2.46
N LEU A 64 7.61 8.07 2.20
CA LEU A 64 7.96 7.05 3.18
C LEU A 64 8.61 7.67 4.44
N THR A 65 9.47 8.66 4.26
CA THR A 65 10.11 9.42 5.35
C THR A 65 9.09 10.20 6.17
N LEU A 66 8.07 10.79 5.53
CA LEU A 66 7.02 11.51 6.24
C LEU A 66 6.19 10.57 7.13
N ILE A 67 5.75 9.41 6.62
CA ILE A 67 5.02 8.43 7.44
C ILE A 67 5.88 7.98 8.63
N PHE A 68 7.17 7.73 8.41
CA PHE A 68 8.10 7.36 9.47
C PHE A 68 8.28 8.45 10.53
N ALA A 69 8.35 9.71 10.10
CA ALA A 69 8.63 10.85 10.97
C ALA A 69 7.43 11.28 11.82
N ILE A 70 6.20 11.19 11.29
CA ILE A 70 4.96 11.63 11.97
C ILE A 70 4.83 11.09 13.41
N PRO A 71 5.07 9.79 13.70
CA PRO A 71 5.09 9.26 15.06
C PRO A 71 6.01 10.02 16.02
N PHE A 72 7.20 10.44 15.57
CA PHE A 72 8.19 11.09 16.44
C PHE A 72 7.82 12.53 16.78
N PHE A 73 7.09 13.20 15.89
CA PHE A 73 6.68 14.59 16.09
C PHE A 73 5.32 14.69 16.81
N LEU A 74 4.34 13.86 16.46
CA LEU A 74 2.98 13.98 17.00
C LEU A 74 2.76 13.25 18.34
N LEU A 75 3.55 12.22 18.66
CA LEU A 75 3.28 11.36 19.83
C LEU A 75 3.93 11.82 21.14
N LYS A 76 4.37 13.09 21.23
CA LYS A 76 4.81 13.66 22.51
C LYS A 76 3.63 13.79 23.50
N GLU A 77 2.41 13.96 23.00
CA GLU A 77 1.21 14.05 23.83
C GLU A 77 0.71 12.67 24.29
N GLN A 78 0.28 12.59 25.55
CA GLN A 78 -0.19 11.36 26.19
C GLN A 78 -1.43 10.76 25.52
N LYS A 79 -2.35 11.62 25.04
CA LYS A 79 -3.59 11.23 24.33
C LYS A 79 -3.35 10.29 23.15
N TYR A 80 -2.29 10.52 22.37
CA TYR A 80 -2.03 9.69 21.19
C TYR A 80 -1.40 8.32 21.51
N ARG A 81 -0.81 8.16 22.70
CA ARG A 81 -0.29 6.87 23.18
C ARG A 81 -1.43 5.91 23.52
N GLU A 82 -2.48 6.41 24.16
CA GLU A 82 -3.66 5.62 24.52
C GLU A 82 -4.40 5.09 23.28
N MET A 83 -4.45 5.88 22.21
CA MET A 83 -5.07 5.50 20.93
C MET A 83 -4.23 4.52 20.10
N LYS A 84 -3.06 4.08 20.57
CA LYS A 84 -2.12 3.19 19.86
C LYS A 84 -1.71 3.71 18.47
N ILE A 85 -1.76 5.02 18.27
CA ILE A 85 -1.46 5.66 16.97
C ILE A 85 -0.02 5.36 16.54
N LYS A 86 0.91 5.20 17.49
CA LYS A 86 2.28 4.74 17.20
C LYS A 86 2.29 3.45 16.40
N ASN A 87 1.57 2.42 16.88
CA ASN A 87 1.56 1.11 16.27
C ASN A 87 0.89 1.18 14.90
N ILE A 88 -0.20 1.93 14.76
CA ILE A 88 -0.89 2.14 13.48
C ILE A 88 0.07 2.77 12.47
N LEU A 89 0.72 3.89 12.82
CA LEU A 89 1.65 4.57 11.92
C LEU A 89 2.88 3.73 11.58
N THR A 90 3.38 2.94 12.53
CA THR A 90 4.46 1.99 12.28
C THR A 90 4.06 0.92 11.28
N VAL A 91 2.86 0.31 11.39
CA VAL A 91 2.44 -0.69 10.40
C VAL A 91 2.06 -0.06 9.06
N LEU A 92 1.57 1.19 9.04
CA LEU A 92 1.36 1.94 7.79
C LEU A 92 2.70 2.16 7.08
N TYR A 93 3.73 2.58 7.82
CA TYR A 93 5.10 2.71 7.30
C TYR A 93 5.61 1.38 6.74
N ILE A 94 5.49 0.28 7.51
CA ILE A 94 5.93 -1.05 7.06
C ILE A 94 5.17 -1.45 5.79
N GLY A 95 3.87 -1.19 5.72
CA GLY A 95 3.07 -1.47 4.54
C GLY A 95 3.50 -0.66 3.32
N SER A 96 3.70 0.65 3.47
CA SER A 96 4.15 1.49 2.34
C SER A 96 5.58 1.15 1.90
N LEU A 97 6.45 0.75 2.82
CA LEU A 97 7.79 0.24 2.50
C LEU A 97 7.70 -1.07 1.72
N ALA A 98 6.86 -2.01 2.17
CA ALA A 98 6.65 -3.28 1.46
C ALA A 98 6.14 -3.02 0.04
N HIS A 99 5.15 -2.12 -0.13
CA HIS A 99 4.67 -1.71 -1.44
C HIS A 99 5.80 -1.18 -2.33
N LEU A 100 6.65 -0.28 -1.82
CA LEU A 100 7.76 0.27 -2.59
C LEU A 100 8.77 -0.81 -3.02
N ILE A 101 9.03 -1.80 -2.17
CA ILE A 101 9.91 -2.94 -2.48
C ILE A 101 9.27 -3.82 -3.56
N GLU A 102 7.98 -4.13 -3.40
CA GLU A 102 7.22 -4.96 -4.34
C GLU A 102 7.15 -4.33 -5.73
N ASP A 103 6.96 -3.01 -5.80
CA ASP A 103 6.90 -2.26 -7.05
C ASP A 103 8.28 -1.87 -7.61
N GLY A 104 9.37 -2.15 -6.89
CA GLY A 104 10.72 -1.67 -7.19
C GLY A 104 11.20 -1.93 -8.62
N ARG A 105 10.75 -3.01 -9.27
CA ARG A 105 11.10 -3.33 -10.67
C ARG A 105 10.52 -2.35 -11.69
N GLY A 106 9.39 -1.72 -11.36
CA GLY A 106 8.71 -0.75 -12.22
C GLY A 106 9.05 0.70 -11.90
N LEU A 107 9.79 0.97 -10.81
CA LEU A 107 10.04 2.32 -10.36
C LEU A 107 11.32 2.91 -10.96
N SER A 108 11.19 4.08 -11.58
CA SER A 108 12.34 4.85 -12.03
C SER A 108 13.04 5.53 -10.85
N ARG A 109 14.34 5.78 -11.00
CA ARG A 109 15.13 6.54 -10.02
C ARG A 109 14.54 7.93 -9.74
N ASN A 110 13.98 8.58 -10.74
CA ASN A 110 13.38 9.91 -10.61
C ASN A 110 12.17 9.89 -9.66
N VAL A 111 11.31 8.87 -9.76
CA VAL A 111 10.14 8.73 -8.87
C VAL A 111 10.58 8.45 -7.43
N ILE A 112 11.49 7.48 -7.24
CA ILE A 112 11.97 7.09 -5.90
C ILE A 112 12.61 8.28 -5.16
N LEU A 113 13.40 9.09 -5.88
CA LEU A 113 14.12 10.24 -5.31
C LEU A 113 13.40 11.58 -5.49
N TRP A 114 12.16 11.59 -5.98
CA TRP A 114 11.38 12.81 -6.13
C TRP A 114 11.20 13.51 -4.77
N PRO A 115 11.24 14.86 -4.69
CA PRO A 115 11.45 15.85 -5.77
C PRO A 115 12.93 16.19 -6.04
N PHE A 116 13.87 15.45 -5.47
CA PHE A 116 15.29 15.80 -5.49
C PHE A 116 16.05 15.31 -6.72
N HIS A 117 15.42 14.49 -7.58
CA HIS A 117 16.09 13.93 -8.76
C HIS A 117 15.19 13.93 -10.00
N GLY A 118 15.49 14.85 -10.94
CA GLY A 118 14.88 14.88 -12.27
C GLY A 118 13.39 15.16 -12.29
N SER A 119 12.81 15.15 -13.49
CA SER A 119 11.37 15.21 -13.69
C SER A 119 10.73 13.82 -13.57
N ILE A 120 9.44 13.81 -13.22
CA ILE A 120 8.63 12.59 -13.23
C ILE A 120 8.53 12.11 -14.69
N PRO A 121 8.78 10.83 -14.98
CA PRO A 121 8.60 10.30 -16.33
C PRO A 121 7.14 10.43 -16.75
N ASN A 122 6.90 10.90 -17.99
CA ASN A 122 5.58 10.82 -18.59
C ASN A 122 5.22 9.33 -18.75
N GLY A 123 4.06 8.92 -18.23
CA GLY A 123 3.50 7.59 -18.47
C GLY A 123 2.49 7.60 -19.61
N SER A 124 2.08 6.42 -20.09
CA SER A 124 0.85 6.32 -20.89
C SER A 124 -0.35 6.29 -19.94
N GLN A 125 -1.38 7.06 -20.28
CA GLN A 125 -2.66 6.96 -19.61
C GLN A 125 -3.17 5.51 -19.68
N GLY A 126 -3.50 4.93 -18.53
CA GLY A 126 -4.01 3.54 -18.47
C GLY A 126 -2.95 2.44 -18.50
N ASP A 127 -1.64 2.75 -18.54
CA ASP A 127 -0.55 1.75 -18.50
C ASP A 127 -0.68 0.77 -17.33
N PHE A 128 -1.19 1.28 -16.22
CA PHE A 128 -1.44 0.48 -15.04
C PHE A 128 -2.49 -0.62 -15.26
N LEU A 129 -3.16 -0.75 -16.41
CA LEU A 129 -4.12 -1.83 -16.70
C LEU A 129 -3.51 -3.02 -17.45
N HIS A 130 -2.42 -2.79 -18.18
CA HIS A 130 -1.72 -3.86 -18.91
C HIS A 130 -1.00 -4.83 -17.98
N GLY A 131 -0.88 -4.52 -16.69
CA GLY A 131 -0.30 -5.44 -15.70
C GLY A 131 -1.07 -6.75 -15.56
N PHE A 132 -2.35 -6.85 -15.94
CA PHE A 132 -3.07 -8.13 -15.95
C PHE A 132 -2.65 -9.08 -17.07
N GLU A 133 -1.97 -8.57 -18.10
CA GLU A 133 -1.39 -9.39 -19.17
C GLU A 133 -0.08 -10.06 -18.69
N ASP A 134 0.55 -9.51 -17.64
CA ASP A 134 1.76 -10.06 -17.06
C ASP A 134 1.43 -11.24 -16.12
N THR A 135 1.91 -12.43 -16.50
CA THR A 135 1.74 -13.67 -15.74
C THR A 135 2.34 -13.56 -14.33
N PHE A 136 3.41 -12.78 -14.16
CA PHE A 136 4.04 -12.59 -12.86
C PHE A 136 3.13 -11.80 -11.91
N THR A 137 2.47 -10.77 -12.42
CA THR A 137 1.45 -10.02 -11.69
C THR A 137 0.27 -10.90 -11.32
N VAL A 138 -0.27 -11.69 -12.25
CA VAL A 138 -1.39 -12.62 -11.96
C VAL A 138 -1.02 -13.65 -10.89
N PHE A 139 0.17 -14.24 -10.98
CA PHE A 139 0.68 -15.18 -9.98
C PHE A 139 0.68 -14.56 -8.58
N PHE A 140 1.16 -13.33 -8.47
CA PHE A 140 1.24 -12.64 -7.18
C PHE A 140 -0.11 -12.17 -6.65
N GLU A 141 -1.07 -11.82 -7.50
CA GLU A 141 -2.45 -11.56 -7.05
C GLU A 141 -3.08 -12.81 -6.44
N ILE A 142 -2.92 -13.96 -7.09
CA ILE A 142 -3.41 -15.26 -6.56
C ILE A 142 -2.69 -15.61 -5.25
N LEU A 143 -1.37 -15.50 -5.21
CA LEU A 143 -0.59 -15.77 -4.01
C LEU A 143 -0.99 -14.84 -2.86
N GLY A 144 -1.13 -13.55 -3.12
CA GLY A 144 -1.58 -12.56 -2.14
C GLY A 144 -2.96 -12.90 -1.58
N ALA A 145 -3.91 -13.29 -2.43
CA ALA A 145 -5.23 -13.73 -2.00
C ALA A 145 -5.18 -14.96 -1.08
N LEU A 146 -4.37 -15.96 -1.45
CA LEU A 146 -4.19 -17.17 -0.64
C LEU A 146 -3.56 -16.85 0.72
N LEU A 147 -2.51 -16.01 0.74
CA LEU A 147 -1.84 -15.59 1.96
C LEU A 147 -2.80 -14.82 2.90
N LEU A 148 -3.66 -13.95 2.36
CA LEU A 148 -4.66 -13.24 3.15
C LEU A 148 -5.60 -14.20 3.88
N VAL A 149 -6.13 -15.20 3.15
CA VAL A 149 -7.04 -16.19 3.72
C VAL A 149 -6.32 -17.03 4.78
N ILE A 150 -5.14 -17.55 4.46
CA ILE A 150 -4.35 -18.40 5.37
C ILE A 150 -4.03 -17.63 6.66
N ILE A 151 -3.52 -16.40 6.55
CA ILE A 151 -3.14 -15.59 7.72
C ILE A 151 -4.38 -15.23 8.53
N GLY A 152 -5.44 -14.75 7.90
CA GLY A 152 -6.66 -14.38 8.59
C GLY A 152 -7.29 -15.54 9.37
N LEU A 153 -7.24 -16.76 8.81
CA LEU A 153 -7.67 -17.97 9.54
C LEU A 153 -6.70 -18.35 10.67
N SER A 154 -5.39 -18.33 10.41
CA SER A 154 -4.37 -18.72 11.39
C SER A 154 -4.33 -17.81 12.61
N GLU A 155 -4.53 -16.51 12.39
CA GLU A 155 -4.53 -15.46 13.42
C GLU A 155 -5.96 -15.18 13.93
N LYS A 156 -6.92 -16.04 13.55
CA LYS A 156 -8.30 -16.06 14.03
C LYS A 156 -8.98 -14.69 13.96
N TRP A 157 -8.88 -14.06 12.79
CA TRP A 157 -9.45 -12.74 12.59
C TRP A 157 -10.94 -12.73 12.86
N ASP A 158 -11.38 -11.70 13.59
CA ASP A 158 -12.79 -11.51 13.87
C ASP A 158 -13.54 -10.96 12.64
N ILE A 159 -14.87 -11.00 12.71
CA ILE A 159 -15.73 -10.50 11.62
C ILE A 159 -15.49 -9.02 11.31
N LYS A 160 -15.03 -8.22 12.28
CA LYS A 160 -14.77 -6.79 12.06
C LYS A 160 -13.52 -6.60 11.22
N GLN A 161 -12.46 -7.37 11.46
CA GLN A 161 -11.23 -7.34 10.66
C GLN A 161 -11.51 -7.75 9.21
N TRP A 162 -12.26 -8.84 8.99
CA TRP A 162 -12.68 -9.26 7.65
C TRP A 162 -13.51 -8.19 6.95
N ARG A 163 -14.51 -7.61 7.64
CA ARG A 163 -15.33 -6.52 7.08
C ARG A 163 -14.51 -5.29 6.75
N LEU A 164 -13.57 -4.90 7.60
CA LEU A 164 -12.71 -3.74 7.37
C LEU A 164 -11.78 -3.97 6.17
N LEU A 165 -11.18 -5.16 6.06
CA LEU A 165 -10.37 -5.54 4.89
C LEU A 165 -11.20 -5.47 3.60
N LEU A 166 -12.39 -6.09 3.59
CA LEU A 166 -13.29 -6.07 2.43
C LEU A 166 -13.72 -4.65 2.06
N LEU A 167 -14.11 -3.83 3.04
CA LEU A 167 -14.48 -2.44 2.80
C LEU A 167 -13.31 -1.68 2.16
N MET A 168 -12.11 -1.81 2.71
CA MET A 168 -10.90 -1.17 2.19
C MET A 168 -10.61 -1.58 0.74
N MET A 169 -10.70 -2.88 0.44
CA MET A 169 -10.51 -3.41 -0.91
C MET A 169 -11.56 -2.88 -1.88
N ILE A 170 -12.85 -2.89 -1.50
CA ILE A 170 -13.93 -2.36 -2.32
C ILE A 170 -13.75 -0.85 -2.56
N SER A 171 -13.43 -0.08 -1.52
CA SER A 171 -13.17 1.36 -1.65
C SER A 171 -12.01 1.66 -2.59
N TYR A 172 -10.94 0.87 -2.54
CA TYR A 172 -9.82 1.02 -3.48
C TYR A 172 -10.23 0.69 -4.91
N LEU A 173 -10.95 -0.41 -5.14
CA LEU A 173 -11.42 -0.78 -6.47
C LEU A 173 -12.36 0.27 -7.05
N LEU A 174 -13.24 0.83 -6.22
CA LEU A 174 -14.12 1.94 -6.62
C LEU A 174 -13.32 3.19 -6.97
N LEU A 175 -12.34 3.59 -6.14
CA LEU A 175 -11.46 4.72 -6.42
C LEU A 175 -10.73 4.52 -7.75
N PHE A 176 -10.13 3.34 -7.92
CA PHE A 176 -9.39 2.97 -9.13
C PHE A 176 -10.28 3.00 -10.38
N PHE A 177 -11.49 2.44 -10.29
CA PHE A 177 -12.46 2.46 -11.38
C PHE A 177 -12.92 3.87 -11.74
N ILE A 178 -13.18 4.72 -10.74
CA ILE A 178 -13.55 6.14 -10.96
C ILE A 178 -12.40 6.89 -11.63
N THR A 179 -11.17 6.74 -11.13
CA THR A 179 -9.98 7.34 -11.73
C THR A 179 -9.81 6.90 -13.18
N TYR A 180 -10.03 5.61 -13.47
CA TYR A 180 -9.99 5.11 -14.84
C TYR A 180 -11.01 5.79 -15.74
N LEU A 181 -12.28 5.84 -15.34
CA LEU A 181 -13.35 6.48 -16.11
C LEU A 181 -13.06 7.96 -16.41
N LEU A 182 -12.44 8.67 -15.47
CA LEU A 182 -12.08 10.07 -15.63
C LEU A 182 -10.95 10.29 -16.64
N ILE A 183 -10.03 9.33 -16.78
CA ILE A 183 -8.83 9.46 -17.62
C ILE A 183 -9.08 8.94 -19.04
N VAL A 184 -9.66 7.74 -19.16
CA VAL A 184 -9.80 7.05 -20.45
C VAL A 184 -11.09 7.47 -21.18
N GLY A 185 -12.09 7.96 -20.45
CA GLY A 185 -13.41 8.26 -21.02
C GLY A 185 -14.22 7.01 -21.33
N PHE A 186 -15.46 7.21 -21.78
CA PHE A 186 -16.34 6.17 -22.32
C PHE A 186 -16.18 6.07 -23.83
#